data_AF-A0AA88YTI5-F1
#
_entry.id   AF-A0AA88YTI5-F1
#
_cell.length_a   1.000
_cell.length_b   1.000
_cell.length_c   1.000
_cell.angle_alpha   90.00
_cell.angle_beta   90.00
_cell.angle_gamma   90.00
#
_symmetry.space_group_name_H-M   'P 1'
#
loop_
_entity.id
_entity.type
_entity.pdbx_description
1 polymer ?
#
loop_
_entity_poly.entity_id
_entity_poly.type
_entity_poly.pdbx_seq_one_letter_code
_entity_poly.pdbx_strand_id
1 'polypeptide(L)'
;MYLTRYHVTPIELCEFYGFFVFEFITAQYCMVFLIATNALCLIKYRMRFYLGKRDWKFLVISFGGPFVICVIAAGLDQMGPVGSFCGISGRIANLFFSVVPQLFVLVACSILYAVTWYHISKETKTIQASLGQATQSVQSSRLAARNMSLFVAVFFIQYAPSGISSIVMMRGDINPIAVPVVLAFTNIGGVLNCIVYLVVRKKGSKVNPTQNSSNNKEATGKHSSKTDMDTSDNKPMAVI
;
A
#
# COMPACT_ATOMS: atom_id res chain seq x y z
N MET A 1 14.07 -29.54 21.59
CA MET A 1 14.51 -28.19 21.99
C MET A 1 13.37 -27.54 22.75
N TYR A 2 13.52 -27.38 24.07
CA TYR A 2 12.45 -26.80 24.90
C TYR A 2 12.54 -25.26 24.80
N LEU A 3 11.51 -24.61 24.27
CA LEU A 3 11.35 -23.16 24.45
C LEU A 3 11.01 -22.89 25.91
N THR A 4 12.00 -22.50 26.69
CA THR A 4 11.78 -21.95 28.03
C THR A 4 11.00 -20.64 27.92
N ARG A 5 10.08 -20.43 28.87
CA ARG A 5 8.91 -19.54 28.72
C ARG A 5 9.22 -18.03 28.56
N TYR A 6 10.48 -17.62 28.76
CA TYR A 6 10.93 -16.22 28.82
C TYR A 6 12.35 -16.06 28.25
N HIS A 7 12.53 -16.31 26.95
CA HIS A 7 13.86 -16.19 26.34
C HIS A 7 14.25 -14.73 26.01
N VAL A 8 13.29 -13.79 26.04
CA VAL A 8 13.53 -12.37 25.75
C VAL A 8 13.71 -11.60 27.06
N THR A 9 14.94 -11.15 27.30
CA THR A 9 15.30 -10.19 28.36
C THR A 9 16.26 -9.16 27.75
N PRO A 10 16.22 -7.87 28.16
CA PRO A 10 15.29 -7.25 29.11
C PRO A 10 13.84 -7.13 28.58
N ILE A 11 12.86 -7.05 29.48
CA ILE A 11 11.43 -7.02 29.14
C ILE A 11 11.04 -5.66 28.55
N GLU A 12 11.63 -4.60 29.09
CA GLU A 12 11.48 -3.21 28.67
C GLU A 12 11.90 -3.03 27.20
N LEU A 13 12.96 -3.73 26.78
CA LEU A 13 13.40 -3.76 25.37
C LEU A 13 12.44 -4.58 24.49
N CYS A 14 11.83 -5.62 25.04
CA CYS A 14 10.81 -6.41 24.36
C CYS A 14 9.55 -5.57 24.11
N GLU A 15 9.06 -4.84 25.11
CA GLU A 15 7.93 -3.91 24.98
C GLU A 15 8.20 -2.80 23.97
N PHE A 16 9.38 -2.16 24.05
CA PHE A 16 9.82 -1.14 23.09
C PHE A 16 9.87 -1.69 21.65
N TYR A 17 10.46 -2.87 21.44
CA TYR A 17 10.51 -3.51 20.13
C TYR A 17 9.11 -3.92 19.63
N GLY A 18 8.28 -4.47 20.52
CA GLY A 18 6.89 -4.85 20.24
C GLY A 18 6.03 -3.67 19.81
N PHE A 19 6.22 -2.50 20.43
CA PHE A 19 5.57 -1.25 20.05
C PHE A 19 5.85 -0.90 18.58
N PHE A 20 7.11 -0.78 18.17
CA PHE A 20 7.45 -0.42 16.80
C PHE A 20 7.04 -1.48 15.79
N VAL A 21 7.22 -2.77 16.10
CA VAL A 21 6.78 -3.86 15.22
C VAL A 21 5.28 -3.78 14.98
N PHE A 22 4.48 -3.59 16.04
CA PHE A 22 3.03 -3.47 15.91
C PHE A 22 2.60 -2.17 15.20
N GLU A 23 3.29 -1.05 15.44
CA GLU A 23 3.06 0.23 14.75
C GLU A 23 3.30 0.09 13.24
N PHE A 24 4.47 -0.40 12.83
CA PHE A 24 4.83 -0.52 11.41
C PHE A 24 3.97 -1.56 10.67
N ILE A 25 3.58 -2.67 11.31
CA ILE A 25 2.64 -3.65 10.73
C ILE A 25 1.28 -2.99 10.50
N THR A 26 0.73 -2.32 11.51
CA THR A 26 -0.58 -1.67 11.43
C THR A 26 -0.56 -0.49 10.43
N ALA A 27 0.55 0.25 10.34
CA ALA A 27 0.78 1.27 9.33
C ALA A 27 0.83 0.69 7.91
N GLN A 28 1.47 -0.47 7.72
CA GLN A 28 1.45 -1.18 6.44
C GLN A 28 0.01 -1.60 6.06
N TYR A 29 -0.79 -2.06 7.02
CA TYR A 29 -2.21 -2.40 6.80
C TYR A 29 -3.02 -1.19 6.34
N CYS A 30 -2.90 -0.05 7.02
CA CYS A 30 -3.53 1.21 6.62
C CYS A 30 -3.08 1.65 5.22
N MET A 31 -1.77 1.63 4.95
CA MET A 31 -1.20 2.04 3.67
C MET A 31 -1.74 1.19 2.50
N VAL A 32 -1.75 -0.14 2.62
CA VAL A 32 -2.24 -1.03 1.55
C VAL A 32 -3.74 -0.87 1.33
N PHE A 33 -4.52 -0.69 2.40
CA PHE A 33 -5.96 -0.43 2.30
C PHE A 33 -6.27 0.88 1.56
N LEU A 34 -5.51 1.95 1.86
CA LEU A 34 -5.63 3.23 1.15
C LEU A 34 -5.20 3.10 -0.32
N ILE A 35 -4.13 2.36 -0.63
CA ILE A 35 -3.69 2.08 -2.01
C ILE A 35 -4.78 1.33 -2.79
N ALA A 36 -5.38 0.28 -2.21
CA ALA A 36 -6.46 -0.48 -2.83
C ALA A 36 -7.71 0.39 -3.09
N THR A 37 -8.06 1.25 -2.13
CA THR A 37 -9.18 2.19 -2.25
C THR A 37 -8.93 3.24 -3.34
N ASN A 38 -7.73 3.84 -3.37
CA ASN A 38 -7.33 4.81 -4.38
C ASN A 38 -7.34 4.18 -5.79
N ALA A 39 -6.82 2.97 -5.95
CA ALA A 39 -6.83 2.24 -7.22
C ALA A 39 -8.27 2.00 -7.74
N LEU A 40 -9.21 1.62 -6.86
CA LEU A 40 -10.61 1.48 -7.24
C LEU A 40 -11.25 2.81 -7.64
N CYS A 41 -11.03 3.87 -6.86
CA CYS A 41 -11.62 5.19 -7.16
C CYS A 41 -11.08 5.81 -8.45
N LEU A 42 -9.79 5.61 -8.74
CA LEU A 42 -9.14 6.04 -9.97
C LEU A 42 -9.71 5.36 -11.23
N ILE A 43 -10.16 4.11 -11.10
CA ILE A 43 -10.79 3.35 -12.19
C ILE A 43 -12.29 3.66 -12.27
N LYS A 44 -13.05 3.42 -11.19
CA LYS A 44 -14.52 3.45 -11.19
C LYS A 44 -15.09 4.87 -11.25
N TYR A 45 -14.52 5.80 -10.49
CA TYR A 45 -15.02 7.18 -10.38
C TYR A 45 -14.16 8.18 -11.16
N ARG A 46 -13.05 7.74 -11.77
CA ARG A 46 -12.03 8.59 -12.43
C ARG A 46 -11.47 9.70 -11.53
N MET A 47 -11.66 9.58 -10.22
CA MET A 47 -11.18 10.54 -9.23
C MET A 47 -9.72 10.27 -8.89
N ARG A 48 -8.92 11.33 -8.88
CA ARG A 48 -7.56 11.32 -8.31
C ARG A 48 -7.63 11.93 -6.93
N PHE A 49 -7.42 11.14 -5.87
CA PHE A 49 -7.29 11.69 -4.53
C PHE A 49 -5.96 12.45 -4.41
N TYR A 50 -6.05 13.78 -4.33
CA TYR A 50 -4.91 14.65 -4.08
C TYR A 50 -4.85 14.91 -2.57
N LEU A 51 -3.99 14.20 -1.83
CA LEU A 51 -3.98 14.21 -0.36
C LEU A 51 -3.08 15.33 0.22
N GLY A 52 -2.94 16.42 -0.54
CA GLY A 52 -2.17 17.62 -0.20
C GLY A 52 -0.85 17.72 -0.97
N LYS A 53 -0.17 18.86 -0.86
CA LYS A 53 1.19 19.01 -1.41
C LYS A 53 2.12 18.00 -0.70
N ARG A 54 2.77 17.12 -1.46
CA ARG A 54 3.58 15.98 -0.95
C ARG A 54 2.81 14.92 -0.15
N ASP A 55 1.48 14.81 -0.34
CA ASP A 55 0.62 13.77 0.25
C ASP A 55 0.77 13.58 1.77
N TRP A 56 1.12 14.64 2.50
CA TRP A 56 1.37 14.58 3.95
C TRP A 56 0.19 14.03 4.75
N LYS A 57 -1.06 14.23 4.27
CA LYS A 57 -2.25 13.67 4.93
C LYS A 57 -2.28 12.14 4.84
N PHE A 58 -1.76 11.56 3.75
CA PHE A 58 -1.64 10.10 3.62
C PHE A 58 -0.67 9.54 4.67
N LEU A 59 0.47 10.21 4.89
CA LEU A 59 1.42 9.84 5.94
C LEU A 59 0.82 9.98 7.34
N VAL A 60 0.15 11.09 7.64
CA VAL A 60 -0.51 11.31 8.95
C VAL A 60 -1.61 10.27 9.21
N ILE A 61 -2.40 9.89 8.21
CA ILE A 61 -3.41 8.82 8.36
C ILE A 61 -2.72 7.45 8.54
N SER A 62 -1.69 7.16 7.73
CA SER A 62 -1.04 5.85 7.72
C SER A 62 -0.15 5.58 8.92
N PHE A 63 0.41 6.59 9.58
CA PHE A 63 1.24 6.45 10.78
C PHE A 63 0.55 6.94 12.06
N GLY A 64 -0.16 8.07 12.01
CA GLY A 64 -0.80 8.66 13.19
C GLY A 64 -1.91 7.80 13.78
N GLY A 65 -2.72 7.15 12.94
CA GLY A 65 -3.74 6.19 13.39
C GLY A 65 -3.12 5.01 14.15
N PRO A 66 -2.20 4.24 13.53
CA PRO A 66 -1.46 3.18 14.20
C PRO A 66 -0.72 3.63 15.47
N PHE A 67 -0.03 4.77 15.44
CA PHE A 67 0.67 5.31 16.61
C PHE A 67 -0.27 5.51 17.80
N VAL A 68 -1.44 6.13 17.59
CA VAL A 68 -2.47 6.28 18.64
C VAL A 68 -2.95 4.92 19.16
N ILE A 69 -3.17 3.93 18.29
CA ILE A 69 -3.56 2.57 18.70
C ILE A 69 -2.44 1.91 19.53
N CYS A 70 -1.17 2.09 19.15
CA CYS A 70 -0.01 1.54 19.87
C CYS A 70 0.15 2.20 21.25
N VAL A 71 -0.03 3.52 21.36
CA VAL A 71 -0.02 4.25 22.64
C VAL A 71 -1.15 3.79 23.55
N ILE A 72 -2.35 3.54 23.02
CA ILE A 72 -3.47 2.96 23.80
C ILE A 72 -3.13 1.55 24.28
N ALA A 73 -2.60 0.68 23.40
CA ALA A 73 -2.23 -0.69 23.77
C ALA A 73 -1.09 -0.74 24.80
N ALA A 74 -0.10 0.14 24.69
CA ALA A 74 0.98 0.28 25.66
C ALA A 74 0.50 0.84 27.01
N GLY A 75 -0.33 1.90 27.01
CA GLY A 75 -0.92 2.47 28.23
C GLY A 75 -1.97 1.60 28.93
N LEU A 76 -2.32 0.45 28.35
CA LEU A 76 -3.15 -0.59 28.94
C LEU A 76 -2.33 -1.84 29.35
N ASP A 77 -0.99 -1.74 29.38
CA ASP A 77 -0.05 -2.83 29.71
C ASP A 77 -0.27 -4.11 28.86
N GLN A 78 -0.69 -3.95 27.60
CA GLN A 78 -0.93 -5.07 26.68
C GLN A 78 0.29 -5.46 25.83
N MET A 79 1.37 -4.69 25.90
CA MET A 79 2.65 -5.02 25.26
C MET A 79 3.43 -6.04 26.12
N GLY A 80 4.26 -6.87 25.50
CA GLY A 80 5.14 -7.80 26.22
C GLY A 80 5.56 -9.02 25.40
N PRO A 81 6.10 -10.07 26.06
CA PRO A 81 6.55 -11.28 25.38
C PRO A 81 5.38 -12.16 24.91
N VAL A 82 5.42 -12.53 23.63
CA VAL A 82 4.50 -13.44 22.93
C VAL A 82 5.28 -14.68 22.50
N GLY A 83 5.49 -15.61 23.44
CA GLY A 83 6.33 -16.79 23.23
C GLY A 83 7.80 -16.42 23.04
N SER A 84 8.33 -16.56 21.83
CA SER A 84 9.70 -16.17 21.46
C SER A 84 9.81 -14.78 20.80
N PHE A 85 8.71 -14.02 20.74
CA PHE A 85 8.64 -12.71 20.10
C PHE A 85 8.09 -11.66 21.08
N CYS A 86 8.01 -10.41 20.63
CA CYS A 86 7.44 -9.30 21.39
C CYS A 86 6.30 -8.66 20.62
N GLY A 87 5.26 -8.22 21.33
CA GLY A 87 4.06 -7.65 20.74
C GLY A 87 2.93 -7.65 21.75
N ILE A 88 1.70 -7.89 21.30
CA ILE A 88 0.51 -7.85 22.17
C ILE A 88 0.36 -9.19 22.90
N SER A 89 0.55 -9.17 24.22
CA SER A 89 0.63 -10.36 25.09
C SER A 89 -0.74 -10.92 25.49
N GLY A 90 -1.73 -10.04 25.71
CA GLY A 90 -3.07 -10.44 26.13
C GLY A 90 -3.86 -11.13 25.01
N ARG A 91 -4.43 -12.32 25.26
CA ARG A 91 -5.22 -13.07 24.26
C ARG A 91 -6.39 -12.27 23.68
N ILE A 92 -7.11 -11.53 24.53
CA ILE A 92 -8.25 -10.69 24.15
C ILE A 92 -7.75 -9.44 23.41
N ALA A 93 -6.72 -8.78 23.93
CA ALA A 93 -6.10 -7.63 23.28
C ALA A 93 -5.57 -7.98 21.88
N ASN A 94 -4.82 -9.07 21.72
CA ASN A 94 -4.32 -9.50 20.41
C ASN A 94 -5.45 -9.85 19.42
N LEU A 95 -6.59 -10.34 19.90
CA LEU A 95 -7.77 -10.56 19.05
C LEU A 95 -8.32 -9.23 18.49
N PHE A 96 -8.49 -8.21 19.34
CA PHE A 96 -9.06 -6.91 18.96
C PHE A 96 -8.08 -5.97 18.24
N PHE A 97 -6.81 -5.94 18.66
CA PHE A 97 -5.80 -5.03 18.11
C PHE A 97 -5.08 -5.61 16.88
N SER A 98 -4.88 -6.93 16.81
CA SER A 98 -4.13 -7.57 15.70
C SER A 98 -5.05 -8.35 14.76
N VAL A 99 -5.72 -9.40 15.26
CA VAL A 99 -6.36 -10.42 14.40
C VAL A 99 -7.58 -9.86 13.66
N VAL A 100 -8.50 -9.19 14.36
CA VAL A 100 -9.72 -8.63 13.74
C VAL A 100 -9.38 -7.54 12.70
N PRO A 101 -8.52 -6.55 13.01
CA PRO A 101 -8.08 -5.56 12.01
C PRO A 101 -7.36 -6.17 10.81
N GLN A 102 -6.47 -7.15 11.03
CA GLN A 102 -5.76 -7.84 9.95
C GLN A 102 -6.71 -8.59 9.02
N LEU A 103 -7.66 -9.37 9.57
CA LEU A 103 -8.65 -10.09 8.77
C LEU A 103 -9.58 -9.13 8.02
N PHE A 104 -10.01 -8.04 8.66
CA PHE A 104 -10.78 -6.98 8.01
C PHE A 104 -10.03 -6.40 6.81
N VAL A 105 -8.76 -6.02 6.98
CA VAL A 105 -7.94 -5.45 5.90
C VAL A 105 -7.69 -6.47 4.79
N LEU A 106 -7.42 -7.74 5.11
CA LEU A 106 -7.26 -8.79 4.10
C LEU A 106 -8.53 -9.00 3.26
N VAL A 107 -9.71 -9.09 3.91
CA VAL A 107 -10.99 -9.26 3.21
C VAL A 107 -11.34 -8.02 2.38
N ALA A 108 -11.24 -6.83 2.97
CA ALA A 108 -11.57 -5.58 2.27
C ALA A 108 -10.63 -5.33 1.09
N CYS A 109 -9.31 -5.53 1.25
CA CYS A 109 -8.36 -5.45 0.15
C CYS A 109 -8.64 -6.50 -0.93
N SER A 110 -9.07 -7.72 -0.57
CA SER A 110 -9.43 -8.77 -1.55
C SER A 110 -10.61 -8.35 -2.42
N ILE A 111 -11.66 -7.78 -1.81
CA ILE A 111 -12.82 -7.24 -2.53
C ILE A 111 -12.41 -6.06 -3.42
N LEU A 112 -11.67 -5.08 -2.88
CA LEU A 112 -11.20 -3.92 -3.63
C LEU A 112 -10.31 -4.33 -4.81
N TYR A 113 -9.42 -5.29 -4.62
CA TYR A 113 -8.54 -5.83 -5.67
C TYR A 113 -9.35 -6.52 -6.77
N ALA A 114 -10.28 -7.42 -6.41
CA ALA A 114 -11.11 -8.15 -7.36
C ALA A 114 -12.00 -7.20 -8.20
N VAL A 115 -12.64 -6.20 -7.56
CA VAL A 115 -13.46 -5.21 -8.26
C VAL A 115 -12.60 -4.31 -9.15
N THR A 116 -11.44 -3.85 -8.68
CA THR A 116 -10.51 -3.04 -9.48
C THR A 116 -10.04 -3.81 -10.72
N TRP A 117 -9.65 -5.08 -10.54
CA TRP A 117 -9.20 -5.94 -11.63
C TRP A 117 -10.32 -6.26 -12.63
N TYR A 118 -11.54 -6.51 -12.14
CA TYR A 118 -12.73 -6.69 -12.98
C TYR A 118 -13.00 -5.46 -13.86
N HIS A 119 -13.01 -4.26 -13.27
CA HIS A 119 -13.20 -3.02 -14.02
C HIS A 119 -12.08 -2.79 -15.05
N ILE A 120 -10.80 -2.94 -14.67
CA ILE A 120 -9.67 -2.83 -15.60
C ILE A 120 -9.83 -3.82 -16.75
N SER A 121 -10.23 -5.06 -16.47
CA SER A 121 -10.42 -6.11 -17.48
C SER A 121 -11.59 -5.81 -18.43
N LYS A 122 -12.71 -5.32 -17.89
CA LYS A 122 -13.90 -4.91 -18.68
C LYS A 122 -13.56 -3.75 -19.62
N GLU A 123 -12.95 -2.68 -19.10
CA GLU A 123 -12.53 -1.53 -19.92
C GLU A 123 -11.52 -1.91 -20.99
N THR A 124 -10.59 -2.83 -20.68
CA THR A 124 -9.63 -3.35 -21.67
C THR A 124 -10.34 -3.99 -22.86
N LYS A 125 -11.36 -4.82 -22.61
CA LYS A 125 -12.14 -5.47 -23.68
C LYS A 125 -12.94 -4.44 -24.49
N THR A 126 -13.55 -3.45 -23.85
CA THR A 126 -14.28 -2.38 -24.54
C THR A 126 -13.35 -1.57 -25.46
N ILE A 127 -12.20 -1.14 -24.95
CA ILE A 127 -11.19 -0.36 -25.73
C ILE A 127 -10.59 -1.19 -26.87
N GLN A 128 -10.53 -2.52 -26.75
CA GLN A 128 -10.06 -3.39 -27.84
C GLN A 128 -11.15 -3.65 -28.89
N ALA A 129 -12.43 -3.66 -28.49
CA ALA A 129 -13.57 -3.91 -29.38
C ALA A 129 -13.98 -2.68 -30.19
N SER A 130 -13.88 -1.48 -29.61
CA SER A 130 -13.97 -0.23 -30.37
C SER A 130 -12.58 0.12 -30.89
N LEU A 131 -12.40 0.29 -32.21
CA LEU A 131 -11.12 0.67 -32.86
C LEU A 131 -10.54 2.05 -32.45
N GLY A 132 -11.09 2.69 -31.41
CA GLY A 132 -10.74 4.03 -30.96
C GLY A 132 -9.59 4.06 -29.96
N GLN A 133 -8.69 5.02 -30.13
CA GLN A 133 -7.67 5.36 -29.15
C GLN A 133 -8.33 5.76 -27.81
N ALA A 134 -8.08 5.00 -26.75
CA ALA A 134 -8.44 5.44 -25.41
C ALA A 134 -7.65 6.70 -25.04
N THR A 135 -8.33 7.71 -24.51
CA THR A 135 -7.71 8.98 -24.10
C THR A 135 -6.55 8.78 -23.11
N GLN A 136 -5.53 9.64 -23.21
CA GLN A 136 -4.32 9.58 -22.38
C GLN A 136 -4.62 9.59 -20.86
N SER A 137 -5.70 10.27 -20.45
CA SER A 137 -6.22 10.27 -19.08
C SER A 137 -6.73 8.90 -18.62
N VAL A 138 -7.42 8.15 -19.48
CA VAL A 138 -7.88 6.77 -19.22
C VAL A 138 -6.70 5.81 -19.15
N GLN A 139 -5.76 5.90 -20.09
CA GLN A 139 -4.57 5.05 -20.12
C GLN A 139 -3.67 5.25 -18.90
N SER A 140 -3.38 6.50 -18.54
CA SER A 140 -2.56 6.82 -17.36
C SER A 140 -3.20 6.37 -16.05
N SER A 141 -4.51 6.56 -15.90
CA SER A 141 -5.28 6.09 -14.73
C SER A 141 -5.26 4.57 -14.61
N ARG A 142 -5.39 3.84 -15.73
CA ARG A 142 -5.27 2.37 -15.78
C ARG A 142 -3.86 1.87 -15.44
N LEU A 143 -2.82 2.56 -15.92
CA LEU A 143 -1.44 2.20 -15.60
C LEU A 143 -1.15 2.39 -14.10
N ALA A 144 -1.56 3.52 -13.54
CA ALA A 144 -1.43 3.82 -12.12
C ALA A 144 -2.17 2.79 -11.24
N ALA A 145 -3.45 2.50 -11.53
CA ALA A 145 -4.22 1.49 -10.79
C ALA A 145 -3.60 0.09 -10.88
N ARG A 146 -3.05 -0.30 -12.05
CA ARG A 146 -2.35 -1.58 -12.21
C ARG A 146 -1.00 -1.62 -11.47
N ASN A 147 -0.32 -0.49 -11.31
CA ASN A 147 0.89 -0.41 -10.51
C ASN A 147 0.54 -0.50 -9.01
N MET A 148 -0.50 0.21 -8.56
CA MET A 148 -1.05 0.12 -7.20
C MET A 148 -1.47 -1.31 -6.84
N SER A 149 -2.16 -2.02 -7.76
CA SER A 149 -2.60 -3.39 -7.52
C SER A 149 -1.46 -4.40 -7.34
N LEU A 150 -0.24 -4.12 -7.83
CA LEU A 150 0.92 -5.00 -7.58
C LEU A 150 1.34 -4.99 -6.10
N PHE A 151 1.27 -3.85 -5.43
CA PHE A 151 1.54 -3.76 -3.99
C PHE A 151 0.49 -4.52 -3.17
N VAL A 152 -0.79 -4.43 -3.55
CA VAL A 152 -1.88 -5.20 -2.94
C VAL A 152 -1.69 -6.71 -3.16
N ALA A 153 -1.19 -7.13 -4.33
CA ALA A 153 -0.86 -8.53 -4.59
C ALA A 153 0.30 -9.04 -3.72
N VAL A 154 1.35 -8.24 -3.52
CA VAL A 154 2.46 -8.58 -2.61
C VAL A 154 1.97 -8.70 -1.16
N PHE A 155 1.07 -7.81 -0.73
CA PHE A 155 0.46 -7.87 0.60
C PHE A 155 -0.27 -9.20 0.87
N PHE A 156 -0.99 -9.76 -0.10
CA PHE A 156 -1.61 -11.07 0.06
C PHE A 156 -0.56 -12.18 0.21
N ILE A 157 0.52 -12.16 -0.58
CA ILE A 157 1.61 -13.14 -0.44
C ILE A 157 2.22 -13.03 0.97
N GLN A 158 2.46 -11.80 1.44
CA GLN A 158 3.08 -11.51 2.73
C GLN A 158 2.23 -11.94 3.94
N TYR A 159 0.92 -11.71 3.92
CA TYR A 159 0.05 -11.87 5.10
C TYR A 159 -1.00 -12.99 5.01
N ALA A 160 -1.19 -13.67 3.87
CA ALA A 160 -2.10 -14.82 3.79
C ALA A 160 -1.72 -15.96 4.77
N PRO A 161 -0.44 -16.35 4.95
CA PRO A 161 -0.07 -17.36 5.94
C PRO A 161 -0.44 -16.95 7.36
N SER A 162 -0.33 -15.65 7.68
CA SER A 162 -0.68 -15.09 8.99
C SER A 162 -2.19 -15.11 9.23
N GLY A 163 -2.99 -14.73 8.22
CA GLY A 163 -4.45 -14.82 8.28
C GLY A 163 -4.96 -16.25 8.46
N ILE A 164 -4.39 -17.21 7.72
CA ILE A 164 -4.69 -18.65 7.87
C ILE A 164 -4.31 -19.13 9.27
N SER A 165 -3.10 -18.79 9.74
CA SER A 165 -2.62 -19.20 11.07
C SER A 165 -3.52 -18.67 12.18
N SER A 166 -3.99 -17.42 12.07
CA SER A 166 -4.91 -16.82 13.04
C SER A 166 -6.24 -17.57 13.13
N ILE A 167 -6.81 -17.97 11.98
CA ILE A 167 -8.06 -18.76 11.93
C ILE A 167 -7.85 -20.16 12.53
N VAL A 168 -6.71 -20.79 12.28
CA VAL A 168 -6.36 -22.11 12.85
C VAL A 168 -6.15 -22.02 14.37
N MET A 169 -5.47 -20.99 14.85
CA MET A 169 -5.30 -20.74 16.30
C MET A 169 -6.63 -20.49 17.02
N MET A 170 -7.64 -19.92 16.35
CA MET A 170 -8.99 -19.79 16.92
C MET A 170 -9.72 -21.13 17.11
N ARG A 171 -9.31 -22.19 16.41
CA ARG A 171 -9.83 -23.56 16.57
C ARG A 171 -9.14 -24.36 17.69
N GLY A 172 -8.07 -23.81 18.27
CA GLY A 172 -7.27 -24.46 19.33
C GLY A 172 -6.03 -25.20 18.81
N ASP A 173 -5.86 -25.33 17.49
CA ASP A 173 -4.75 -26.04 16.88
C ASP A 173 -3.47 -25.17 16.88
N ILE A 174 -2.54 -25.47 17.78
CA ILE A 174 -1.23 -24.79 17.84
C ILE A 174 -0.22 -25.57 16.98
N ASN A 175 -0.08 -25.16 15.71
CA ASN A 175 0.93 -25.74 14.82
C ASN A 175 2.31 -25.06 15.03
N PRO A 176 3.35 -25.77 15.50
CA PRO A 176 4.67 -25.19 15.77
C PRO A 176 5.40 -24.69 14.51
N ILE A 177 5.03 -25.17 13.32
CA ILE A 177 5.62 -24.77 12.03
C ILE A 177 4.99 -23.45 11.52
N ALA A 178 3.78 -23.10 11.95
CA ALA A 178 3.06 -21.94 11.45
C ALA A 178 3.81 -20.62 11.72
N VAL A 179 4.39 -20.46 12.92
CA VAL A 179 5.08 -19.22 13.31
C VAL A 179 6.33 -18.94 12.44
N PRO A 180 7.28 -19.87 12.25
CA PRO A 180 8.38 -19.69 11.29
C PRO A 180 7.92 -19.39 9.85
N VAL A 181 6.85 -20.04 9.38
CA VAL A 181 6.30 -19.79 8.03
C VAL A 181 5.75 -18.38 7.91
N VAL A 182 4.96 -17.91 8.88
CA VAL A 182 4.46 -16.53 8.93
C VAL A 182 5.61 -15.52 8.89
N LEU A 183 6.68 -15.76 9.66
CA LEU A 183 7.85 -14.89 9.70
C LEU A 183 8.61 -14.87 8.37
N ALA A 184 8.78 -16.02 7.71
CA ALA A 184 9.42 -16.08 6.40
C ALA A 184 8.66 -15.25 5.35
N PHE A 185 7.33 -15.39 5.29
CA PHE A 185 6.50 -14.65 4.33
C PHE A 185 6.37 -13.16 4.68
N THR A 186 6.28 -12.80 5.96
CA THR A 186 6.26 -11.37 6.36
C THR A 186 7.57 -10.66 6.01
N ASN A 187 8.73 -11.33 6.17
CA ASN A 187 10.03 -10.77 5.79
C ASN A 187 10.25 -10.73 4.27
N ILE A 188 9.90 -11.78 3.51
CA ILE A 188 10.08 -11.78 2.04
C ILE A 188 9.22 -10.70 1.35
N GLY A 189 8.13 -10.26 1.98
CA GLY A 189 7.34 -9.12 1.54
C GLY A 189 8.15 -7.83 1.33
N GLY A 190 9.20 -7.57 2.11
CA GLY A 190 10.09 -6.44 1.88
C GLY A 190 10.84 -6.52 0.55
N VAL A 191 11.36 -7.71 0.22
CA VAL A 191 12.04 -7.99 -1.06
C VAL A 191 11.06 -7.88 -2.23
N LEU A 192 9.85 -8.44 -2.10
CA LEU A 192 8.82 -8.38 -3.13
C LEU A 192 8.34 -6.94 -3.39
N ASN A 193 8.16 -6.13 -2.36
CA ASN A 193 7.81 -4.71 -2.51
C ASN A 193 8.93 -3.91 -3.21
N CYS A 194 10.19 -4.21 -2.92
CA CYS A 194 11.34 -3.63 -3.63
C CYS A 194 11.32 -4.00 -5.13
N ILE A 195 11.08 -5.28 -5.47
CA ILE A 195 10.96 -5.74 -6.86
C ILE A 195 9.81 -5.02 -7.58
N VAL A 196 8.64 -4.90 -6.96
CA VAL A 196 7.50 -4.15 -7.52
C VAL A 196 7.86 -2.69 -7.77
N TYR A 197 8.47 -2.01 -6.79
CA TYR A 197 8.93 -0.63 -6.93
C TYR A 197 9.90 -0.46 -8.12
N LEU A 198 10.89 -1.33 -8.26
CA LEU A 198 11.83 -1.30 -9.39
C LEU A 198 11.13 -1.53 -10.74
N VAL A 199 10.17 -2.46 -10.81
CA VAL A 199 9.37 -2.72 -12.01
C VAL A 199 8.49 -1.52 -12.40
N VAL A 200 7.89 -0.85 -11.42
CA VAL A 200 7.09 0.37 -11.62
C VAL A 200 7.97 1.53 -12.09
N ARG A 201 9.08 1.79 -11.39
CA ARG A 201 10.05 2.84 -11.74
C ARG A 201 10.62 2.67 -13.15
N LYS A 202 11.04 1.46 -13.52
CA LYS A 202 11.56 1.13 -14.87
C LYS A 202 10.52 1.32 -15.99
N LYS A 203 9.22 1.21 -15.69
CA LYS A 203 8.13 1.52 -16.63
C LYS A 203 7.90 3.03 -16.73
N GLY A 204 7.93 3.75 -15.60
CA GLY A 204 7.82 5.22 -15.58
C GLY A 204 8.93 5.90 -16.38
N SER A 205 10.19 5.51 -16.18
CA SER A 205 11.35 6.09 -16.89
C SER A 205 11.41 5.78 -18.39
N LYS A 206 10.51 4.93 -18.93
CA LYS A 206 10.43 4.68 -20.39
C LYS A 206 9.42 5.58 -21.11
N VAL A 207 8.65 6.39 -20.37
CA VAL A 207 7.78 7.41 -20.95
C VAL A 207 8.60 8.68 -21.20
N ASN A 208 9.40 8.66 -22.26
CA ASN A 208 10.13 9.86 -22.70
C ASN A 208 9.13 10.92 -23.23
N PRO A 209 9.30 12.20 -22.89
CA PRO A 209 8.48 13.29 -23.40
C PRO A 209 8.91 13.67 -24.82
N THR A 210 8.51 12.87 -25.81
CA THR A 210 8.88 13.10 -27.22
C THR A 210 7.64 13.32 -28.10
N GLN A 211 7.06 14.53 -28.03
CA GLN A 211 6.44 15.22 -29.17
C GLN A 211 6.00 16.64 -28.78
N ASN A 212 6.81 17.64 -29.16
CA ASN A 212 6.43 19.00 -29.60
C ASN A 212 7.68 19.89 -29.69
N SER A 213 8.56 19.59 -30.65
CA SER A 213 9.65 20.50 -31.09
C SER A 213 10.17 20.11 -32.48
N SER A 214 9.23 20.02 -33.43
CA SER A 214 9.48 20.04 -34.88
C SER A 214 8.28 20.73 -35.53
N ASN A 215 8.53 21.50 -36.60
CA ASN A 215 7.54 22.23 -37.41
C ASN A 215 6.95 23.51 -36.79
N ASN A 216 7.80 24.53 -36.63
CA ASN A 216 7.56 25.83 -37.27
C ASN A 216 8.81 26.72 -37.20
N LYS A 217 9.67 26.59 -38.20
CA LYS A 217 10.57 27.65 -38.66
C LYS A 217 10.34 27.79 -40.17
N GLU A 218 10.44 29.03 -40.64
CA GLU A 218 10.20 29.45 -42.03
C GLU A 218 8.74 29.44 -42.51
N ALA A 219 7.99 30.47 -42.11
CA ALA A 219 7.38 31.39 -43.07
C ALA A 219 7.02 32.74 -42.40
N THR A 220 7.44 33.83 -43.05
CA THR A 220 6.93 35.22 -42.91
C THR A 220 7.14 35.96 -41.57
N GLY A 221 7.79 37.13 -41.64
CA GLY A 221 7.96 38.06 -40.51
C GLY A 221 7.17 39.36 -40.66
N LYS A 222 7.22 40.21 -39.61
CA LYS A 222 6.41 41.43 -39.35
C LYS A 222 4.94 41.06 -39.00
N HIS A 223 4.28 41.65 -37.99
CA HIS A 223 4.44 42.99 -37.40
C HIS A 223 3.89 43.06 -35.95
N SER A 224 4.51 43.92 -35.12
CA SER A 224 3.99 44.58 -33.91
C SER A 224 3.97 43.86 -32.55
N SER A 225 4.56 44.53 -31.56
CA SER A 225 4.44 44.31 -30.10
C SER A 225 3.20 45.04 -29.55
N LYS A 226 2.78 44.94 -28.28
CA LYS A 226 3.33 44.27 -27.07
C LYS A 226 2.16 43.94 -26.11
N THR A 227 2.27 42.85 -25.35
CA THR A 227 1.37 42.51 -24.22
C THR A 227 2.19 42.03 -23.04
N ASP A 228 1.87 42.51 -21.83
CA ASP A 228 2.31 42.06 -20.51
C ASP A 228 1.02 42.12 -19.64
N MET A 229 0.72 41.34 -18.59
CA MET A 229 1.27 40.16 -17.90
C MET A 229 0.10 39.60 -17.05
N ASP A 230 -0.02 38.34 -16.59
CA ASP A 230 0.75 37.09 -16.73
C ASP A 230 -0.17 35.89 -16.36
N THR A 231 0.11 34.63 -16.76
CA THR A 231 -0.58 33.42 -16.25
C THR A 231 0.24 32.15 -16.51
N SER A 232 0.20 31.23 -15.52
CA SER A 232 0.63 29.82 -15.55
C SER A 232 2.10 29.53 -15.26
N ASP A 233 2.32 28.70 -14.24
CA ASP A 233 3.21 27.56 -14.42
C ASP A 233 2.69 26.31 -13.66
N ASN A 234 2.05 25.38 -14.40
CA ASN A 234 1.48 24.15 -13.85
C ASN A 234 2.21 22.92 -14.41
N LYS A 235 3.27 22.49 -13.71
CA LYS A 235 4.10 21.36 -14.10
C LYS A 235 3.65 20.06 -13.41
N PRO A 236 3.28 19.01 -14.15
CA PRO A 236 2.87 17.73 -13.53
C PRO A 236 4.09 17.01 -12.94
N MET A 237 4.15 16.97 -11.60
CA MET A 237 5.17 16.19 -10.88
C MET A 237 4.75 14.72 -10.77
N ALA A 238 5.71 13.81 -10.91
CA ALA A 238 5.47 12.38 -10.77
C ALA A 238 5.16 12.01 -9.31
N VAL A 239 4.10 11.22 -9.12
CA VAL A 239 3.72 10.65 -7.82
C VAL A 239 4.53 9.36 -7.59
N ILE A 240 5.06 9.20 -6.38
CA ILE A 240 5.68 7.96 -5.87
C ILE A 240 4.60 7.14 -5.16
#